data_AF-A0A7C1GR70-F1
#
_entry.id   AF-A0A7C1GR70-F1
#
_cell.length_a   1.000
_cell.length_b   1.000
_cell.length_c   1.000
_cell.angle_alpha   90.00
_cell.angle_beta   90.00
_cell.angle_gamma   90.00
#
_symmetry.space_group_name_H-M   'P 1'
#
loop_
_entity.id
_entity.type
_entity.pdbx_description
1 polymer ?
#
loop_
_entity_poly.entity_id
_entity_poly.type
_entity_poly.pdbx_seq_one_letter_code
_entity_poly.pdbx_strand_id
1 'polypeptide(L)'
;MGRALPHIDEVNILRKRAKAFLKTAETAYQDGEYDLTVYLCEQAIQLHLKSILLKELGDYPKPHSLTYIFQLLQKIEELRNLYDIYQNNKRLVAFL
;
A
#
# COMPACT_ATOMS: atom_id res chain seq x y z
N MET A 1 -19.02 9.89 19.51
CA MET A 1 -19.78 8.73 18.97
C MET A 1 -18.80 7.85 18.21
N GLY A 2 -18.50 6.65 18.72
CA GLY A 2 -17.60 5.72 18.04
C GLY A 2 -18.26 5.24 16.75
N ARG A 3 -17.67 5.56 15.59
CA ARG A 3 -18.03 4.89 14.35
C ARG A 3 -17.68 3.42 14.53
N ALA A 4 -18.68 2.54 14.54
CA ALA A 4 -18.43 1.14 14.21
C ALA A 4 -17.63 1.12 12.90
N LEU A 5 -16.57 0.32 12.82
CA LEU A 5 -15.72 0.19 11.64
C LEU A 5 -16.31 -0.94 10.76
N PRO A 6 -17.21 -0.66 9.79
CA PRO A 6 -17.87 -1.68 8.97
C PRO A 6 -16.92 -2.53 8.10
N HIS A 7 -15.60 -2.30 8.17
CA HIS A 7 -14.60 -2.90 7.30
C HIS A 7 -13.43 -3.54 8.04
N ILE A 8 -13.50 -3.77 9.37
CA ILE A 8 -12.34 -4.25 10.12
C ILE A 8 -11.80 -5.60 9.60
N ASP A 9 -12.69 -6.49 9.16
CA ASP A 9 -12.32 -7.76 8.55
C ASP A 9 -11.60 -7.57 7.21
N GLU A 10 -12.11 -6.66 6.37
CA GLU A 10 -11.49 -6.34 5.08
C GLU A 10 -10.12 -5.67 5.24
N VAL A 11 -9.99 -4.73 6.17
CA VAL A 11 -8.71 -4.11 6.55
C VAL A 11 -7.71 -5.19 6.97
N ASN A 12 -8.13 -6.15 7.80
CA ASN A 12 -7.29 -7.24 8.26
C ASN A 12 -6.88 -8.18 7.12
N ILE A 13 -7.79 -8.49 6.19
CA ILE A 13 -7.50 -9.30 4.99
C ILE A 13 -6.46 -8.60 4.11
N LEU A 14 -6.64 -7.31 3.83
CA LEU A 14 -5.68 -6.53 3.03
C LEU A 14 -4.29 -6.53 3.68
N ARG A 15 -4.22 -6.29 4.99
CA ARG A 15 -2.95 -6.32 5.74
C ARG A 15 -2.30 -7.70 5.77
N LYS A 16 -3.09 -8.76 5.92
CA LYS A 16 -2.58 -10.15 5.89
C LYS A 16 -1.96 -10.46 4.53
N ARG A 17 -2.63 -10.07 3.44
CA ARG A 17 -2.13 -10.26 2.08
C ARG A 17 -0.88 -9.42 1.81
N ALA A 18 -0.86 -8.15 2.23
CA ALA A 18 0.32 -7.30 2.12
C ALA A 18 1.55 -7.93 2.78
N LYS A 19 1.40 -8.47 3.99
CA LYS A 19 2.48 -9.19 4.69
C LYS A 19 2.92 -10.46 3.96
N ALA A 20 1.98 -11.19 3.36
CA ALA A 20 2.31 -12.37 2.56
C ALA A 20 3.14 -12.00 1.33
N PHE A 21 2.74 -10.97 0.59
CA PHE A 21 3.51 -10.46 -0.55
C PHE A 21 4.93 -10.02 -0.15
N LEU A 22 5.07 -9.28 0.96
CA LEU A 22 6.38 -8.87 1.45
C LEU A 22 7.26 -10.07 1.79
N LYS A 23 6.72 -11.06 2.52
CA LYS A 23 7.46 -12.28 2.84
C LYS A 23 7.91 -13.04 1.58
N THR A 24 7.06 -13.10 0.56
CA THR A 24 7.44 -13.72 -0.72
C THR A 24 8.48 -12.88 -1.46
N ALA A 25 8.42 -11.54 -1.38
CA ALA A 25 9.41 -10.65 -1.97
C ALA A 25 10.81 -10.87 -1.37
N GLU A 26 10.87 -11.08 -0.05
CA GLU A 26 12.11 -11.41 0.67
C GLU A 26 12.73 -12.73 0.17
N THR A 27 11.91 -13.77 -0.04
CA THR A 27 12.38 -15.05 -0.62
C THR A 27 12.84 -14.86 -2.06
N ALA A 28 12.05 -14.21 -2.92
CA ALA A 28 12.44 -13.93 -4.30
C ALA A 28 13.76 -13.15 -4.39
N TYR A 29 13.99 -12.21 -3.46
CA TYR A 29 15.24 -11.45 -3.39
C TYR A 29 16.44 -12.34 -3.06
N GLN A 30 16.27 -13.26 -2.11
CA GLN A 30 17.31 -14.23 -1.74
C GLN A 30 17.64 -15.18 -2.90
N ASP A 31 16.65 -15.50 -3.72
CA ASP A 31 16.79 -16.37 -4.90
C ASP A 31 17.35 -15.63 -6.14
N GLY A 32 17.55 -14.30 -6.05
CA GLY A 32 18.06 -13.47 -7.16
C GLY A 32 17.00 -13.05 -8.19
N GLU A 33 15.73 -13.29 -7.91
CA GLU A 33 14.59 -13.00 -8.79
C GLU A 33 14.14 -11.53 -8.65
N TYR A 34 15.00 -10.58 -9.03
CA TYR A 34 14.82 -9.16 -8.70
C TYR A 34 13.57 -8.51 -9.31
N ASP A 35 13.21 -8.83 -10.56
CA ASP A 35 12.00 -8.30 -11.19
C ASP A 35 10.75 -8.74 -10.42
N LEU A 36 10.73 -10.00 -9.99
CA LEU A 36 9.66 -10.55 -9.16
C LEU A 36 9.64 -9.91 -7.77
N THR A 37 10.80 -9.71 -7.14
CA THR A 37 10.91 -9.01 -5.85
C THR A 37 10.26 -7.63 -5.93
N VAL A 38 10.58 -6.85 -6.95
CA VAL A 38 10.05 -5.49 -7.13
C VAL A 38 8.54 -5.52 -7.30
N TYR A 39 8.03 -6.40 -8.16
CA TYR A 39 6.58 -6.59 -8.34
C TYR A 39 5.86 -6.95 -7.03
N LEU A 40 6.40 -7.89 -6.25
CA LEU A 40 5.81 -8.31 -4.97
C LEU A 40 5.84 -7.19 -3.92
N CYS A 41 6.92 -6.40 -3.88
CA CYS A 41 7.02 -5.20 -3.04
C CYS A 41 5.94 -4.18 -3.39
N GLU A 42 5.71 -3.91 -4.67
CA GLU A 42 4.63 -3.04 -5.12
C GLU A 42 3.25 -3.56 -4.65
N GLN A 43 2.97 -4.86 -4.83
CA GLN A 43 1.69 -5.44 -4.38
C GLN A 43 1.51 -5.30 -2.86
N ALA A 44 2.59 -5.50 -2.09
CA ALA A 44 2.57 -5.33 -0.64
C ALA A 44 2.26 -3.89 -0.24
N ILE A 45 2.95 -2.90 -0.84
CA ILE A 45 2.73 -1.47 -0.60
C ILE A 45 1.29 -1.10 -0.95
N GLN A 46 0.83 -1.50 -2.12
CA GLN A 46 -0.50 -1.17 -2.61
C GLN A 46 -1.60 -1.65 -1.65
N LEU A 47 -1.55 -2.91 -1.22
CA LEU A 47 -2.54 -3.48 -0.32
C LEU A 47 -2.47 -2.85 1.08
N HIS A 48 -1.27 -2.54 1.56
CA HIS A 48 -1.12 -1.89 2.85
C HIS A 48 -1.74 -0.49 2.84
N LEU A 49 -1.43 0.32 1.83
CA LEU A 49 -2.00 1.65 1.67
C LEU A 49 -3.52 1.63 1.49
N LYS A 50 -4.05 0.69 0.70
CA LYS A 50 -5.51 0.46 0.59
C LYS A 50 -6.14 0.15 1.95
N SER A 51 -5.48 -0.66 2.79
CA SER A 51 -5.97 -0.95 4.13
C SER A 51 -6.02 0.29 5.04
N ILE A 52 -5.09 1.23 4.86
CA ILE A 52 -5.08 2.48 5.61
C ILE A 52 -6.19 3.40 5.13
N LEU A 53 -6.33 3.59 3.80
CA LEU A 53 -7.42 4.37 3.21
C LEU A 53 -8.80 3.84 3.64
N LEU A 54 -9.00 2.52 3.59
CA LEU A 54 -10.25 1.89 4.05
C LEU A 54 -10.53 2.17 5.53
N LYS A 55 -9.50 2.08 6.37
CA LYS A 55 -9.63 2.29 7.82
C LYS A 55 -9.95 3.75 8.15
N GLU A 56 -9.27 4.70 7.51
CA GLU A 56 -9.35 6.12 7.86
C GLU A 56 -10.48 6.85 7.10
N LEU A 57 -10.73 6.48 5.84
CA LEU A 57 -11.68 7.17 4.95
C LEU A 57 -12.95 6.33 4.68
N GLY A 58 -12.98 5.05 5.05
CA GLY A 58 -14.11 4.16 4.80
C GLY A 58 -14.20 3.61 3.37
N ASP A 59 -13.24 3.95 2.49
CA ASP A 59 -13.17 3.45 1.11
C ASP A 59 -11.72 3.55 0.59
N TYR A 60 -11.42 2.82 -0.48
CA TYR A 60 -10.13 2.87 -1.19
C TYR A 60 -10.34 2.72 -2.69
N PRO A 61 -9.44 3.25 -3.53
CA PRO A 61 -9.62 3.19 -4.97
C PRO A 61 -9.52 1.74 -5.49
N LYS A 62 -10.50 1.35 -6.31
CA LYS A 62 -10.49 0.07 -7.04
C LYS A 62 -9.36 -0.02 -8.07
N PRO A 63 -9.01 1.04 -8.84
CA PRO A 63 -7.87 0.98 -9.75
C PRO A 63 -6.55 0.68 -9.03
N HIS A 64 -5.66 -0.06 -9.69
CA HIS A 64 -4.35 -0.48 -9.17
C HIS A 64 -3.23 0.56 -9.40
N SER A 65 -3.54 1.86 -9.46
CA SER A 65 -2.51 2.89 -9.65
C SER A 65 -1.90 3.30 -8.31
N LEU A 66 -0.62 2.97 -8.09
CA LEU A 66 0.14 3.47 -6.93
C LEU A 66 0.13 5.00 -6.86
N THR A 67 0.31 5.68 -7.99
CA THR A 67 0.26 7.16 -8.04
C THR A 67 -1.04 7.71 -7.49
N TYR A 68 -2.19 7.14 -7.90
CA TYR A 68 -3.48 7.59 -7.40
C TYR A 68 -3.66 7.29 -5.91
N ILE A 69 -3.21 6.12 -5.45
CA ILE A 69 -3.26 5.75 -4.03
C ILE A 69 -2.43 6.72 -3.18
N PHE A 70 -1.21 7.06 -3.61
CA PHE A 70 -0.36 8.02 -2.91
C PHE A 70 -0.97 9.42 -2.85
N GLN A 71 -1.61 9.88 -3.93
CA GLN A 71 -2.35 11.15 -3.93
C GLN A 71 -3.48 11.20 -2.90
N LEU A 72 -4.11 10.07 -2.58
CA LEU A 72 -5.15 10.01 -1.56
C LEU A 72 -4.60 10.08 -0.14
N LEU A 73 -3.32 9.72 0.08
CA LEU A 73 -2.70 9.78 1.41
C LEU A 73 -2.59 11.20 1.96
N GLN A 74 -2.53 12.22 1.10
CA GLN A 74 -2.52 13.63 1.54
C GLN A 74 -3.77 14.03 2.34
N LYS A 75 -4.84 13.21 2.29
CA LYS A 75 -6.06 13.41 3.08
C LYS A 75 -5.92 12.99 4.55
N ILE A 76 -4.81 12.33 4.91
CA ILE A 76 -4.54 11.77 6.24
C ILE A 76 -3.26 12.44 6.76
N GLU A 77 -3.37 13.33 7.74
CA GLU A 77 -2.23 14.16 8.20
C GLU A 77 -1.09 13.29 8.76
N GLU A 78 -1.41 12.18 9.42
CA GLU A 78 -0.44 11.23 9.97
C GLU A 78 0.45 10.59 8.90
N LEU A 79 0.02 10.61 7.63
CA LEU A 79 0.75 10.04 6.49
C LEU A 79 1.49 11.08 5.66
N ARG A 80 1.53 12.34 6.11
CA ARG A 80 2.16 13.42 5.35
C ARG A 80 3.63 13.18 5.05
N ASN A 81 4.39 12.68 6.03
CA ASN A 81 5.79 12.30 5.82
C ASN A 81 5.95 11.23 4.73
N LEU A 82 5.05 10.25 4.68
CA LEU A 82 5.07 9.21 3.65
C LEU A 82 4.72 9.78 2.28
N TYR A 83 3.77 10.70 2.22
CA TYR A 83 3.44 11.41 0.99
C TYR A 83 4.62 12.26 0.48
N ASP A 84 5.34 12.94 1.37
CA ASP A 84 6.53 13.73 1.00
C ASP A 84 7.66 12.83 0.46
N ILE A 85 7.88 11.67 1.08
CA ILE A 85 8.80 10.65 0.55
C ILE A 85 8.38 10.22 -0.86
N TYR A 86 7.09 9.95 -1.08
CA TYR A 86 6.58 9.62 -2.42
C TYR A 86 6.84 10.76 -3.42
N GLN A 87 6.55 12.01 -3.06
CA GLN A 87 6.76 13.16 -3.96
C GLN A 87 8.22 13.30 -4.38
N ASN A 88 9.15 13.16 -3.43
CA ASN A 88 10.60 13.22 -3.69
C ASN A 88 11.11 12.06 -4.56
N ASN A 89 10.39 10.93 -4.58
CA ASN A 89 10.77 9.71 -5.27
C ASN A 89 9.81 9.32 -6.41
N LYS A 90 8.90 10.22 -6.82
CA LYS A 90 7.78 9.90 -7.72
C LYS A 90 8.23 9.28 -9.04
N ARG A 91 9.42 9.63 -9.53
CA ARG A 91 10.00 9.04 -10.73
C ARG A 91 10.22 7.54 -10.59
N LEU A 92 10.66 7.06 -9.43
CA LEU A 92 10.85 5.63 -9.17
C LEU A 92 9.52 4.86 -9.21
N VAL A 93 8.46 5.47 -8.67
CA VAL A 93 7.12 4.87 -8.64
C VAL A 93 6.42 4.90 -9.99
N ALA A 94 6.87 5.71 -10.95
CA ALA A 94 6.32 5.73 -12.31
C ALA A 94 6.81 4.54 -13.16
N PHE A 95 7.86 3.84 -12.72
CA PHE A 95 8.43 2.66 -13.38
C PHE A 95 8.02 1.34 -12.72
N LEU A 96 7.26 1.42 -11.62
CA LEU A 96 6.56 0.31 -10.98
C LEU A 96 5.14 0.30 -11.55
#